data_AF-A0A0H5Q5T5-F1
#
_entry.id   AF-A0A0H5Q5T5-F1
#
_cell.length_a   1.000
_cell.length_b   1.000
_cell.length_c   1.000
_cell.angle_alpha   90.00
_cell.angle_beta   90.00
_cell.angle_gamma   90.00
#
_symmetry.space_group_name_H-M   'P 1'
#
loop_
_entity.id
_entity.type
_entity.pdbx_description
1 polymer ?
#
loop_
_entity_poly.entity_id
_entity_poly.type
_entity_poly.pdbx_seq_one_letter_code
_entity_poly.pdbx_strand_id
1 'polypeptide(L)'
;MSVLSILIPDQCGLLTWNFSNRISGVTSDVAEFGCAFKILDISGEDPVTPMSESVMLEWCNAMALAAYDAWASEWTADYFPFTLFLDNVRCGFRGTDGLTVAEAYSPGSDVVWHGGTGYALPWQSALVISNYGYTPGAFDAGARRKRGRSYLPEFASTILSGVGDGALSPAQVTDMLNQWDQMWQAIRGADYDSVDMAGYLPLPGIVSPTDHAFWPTKYWRCDQIIDTQRRRRNREVSAYQSLEVLSST
;
A
#
# COMPACT_ATOMS: atom_id res chain seq x y z
N MET A 1 -22.66 -18.29 -34.96
CA MET A 1 -22.90 -19.22 -33.84
C MET A 1 -22.27 -18.58 -32.62
N SER A 2 -23.11 -18.23 -31.66
CA SER A 2 -22.82 -17.42 -30.47
C SER A 2 -21.82 -18.08 -29.52
N VAL A 3 -20.94 -17.28 -28.93
CA VAL A 3 -20.86 -17.22 -27.47
C VAL A 3 -20.85 -15.74 -27.08
N LEU A 4 -22.04 -15.29 -26.72
CA LEU A 4 -22.28 -14.09 -25.95
C LEU A 4 -21.65 -14.32 -24.58
N SER A 5 -20.40 -13.88 -24.40
CA SER A 5 -19.81 -13.77 -23.06
C SER A 5 -20.35 -12.49 -22.45
N ILE A 6 -21.57 -12.55 -21.90
CA ILE A 6 -21.99 -11.58 -20.88
C ILE A 6 -21.04 -11.82 -19.71
N LEU A 7 -20.00 -11.00 -19.63
CA LEU A 7 -19.28 -10.79 -18.37
C LEU A 7 -20.31 -10.18 -17.42
N ILE A 8 -20.80 -11.01 -16.50
CA ILE A 8 -21.57 -10.54 -15.35
C ILE A 8 -20.58 -9.70 -14.53
N PRO A 9 -20.74 -8.38 -14.43
CA PRO A 9 -19.75 -7.47 -13.89
C PRO A 9 -20.11 -7.04 -12.47
N ASP A 10 -20.69 -7.95 -11.68
CA ASP A 10 -21.19 -7.60 -10.36
C ASP A 10 -20.09 -7.46 -9.30
N GLN A 11 -18.80 -7.55 -9.66
CA GLN A 11 -17.73 -7.20 -8.73
C GLN A 11 -16.60 -6.51 -9.48
N CYS A 12 -16.49 -5.20 -9.25
CA CYS A 12 -15.31 -4.45 -9.64
C CYS A 12 -14.05 -5.16 -9.16
N GLY A 13 -13.25 -5.57 -10.14
CA GLY A 13 -12.03 -6.32 -9.92
C GLY A 13 -11.10 -5.55 -9.01
N LEU A 14 -10.44 -6.31 -8.16
CA LEU A 14 -9.50 -5.78 -7.21
C LEU A 14 -8.33 -5.11 -7.96
N LEU A 15 -8.00 -3.88 -7.60
CA LEU A 15 -6.76 -3.28 -8.08
C LEU A 15 -5.62 -3.53 -7.09
N THR A 16 -4.42 -3.68 -7.65
CA THR A 16 -3.18 -3.90 -6.90
C THR A 16 -2.14 -2.91 -7.36
N TRP A 17 -1.45 -2.26 -6.41
CA TRP A 17 -0.21 -1.54 -6.69
C TRP A 17 0.98 -2.37 -6.23
N ASN A 18 2.06 -2.31 -6.99
CA ASN A 18 3.38 -2.80 -6.59
C ASN A 18 4.42 -1.73 -6.92
N PHE A 19 5.13 -1.27 -5.90
CA PHE A 19 6.17 -0.26 -5.99
C PHE A 19 7.50 -0.98 -6.11
N SER A 20 8.21 -0.76 -7.22
CA SER A 20 9.54 -1.31 -7.47
C SER A 20 10.56 -0.25 -7.12
N ASN A 21 11.36 -0.50 -6.08
CA ASN A 21 12.40 0.43 -5.66
C ASN A 21 13.78 -0.21 -5.83
N ARG A 22 14.70 0.52 -6.46
CA ARG A 22 16.09 0.13 -6.61
C ARG A 22 16.94 0.92 -5.63
N ILE A 23 17.94 0.25 -5.06
CA ILE A 23 18.86 0.86 -4.11
C ILE A 23 20.23 1.01 -4.74
N SER A 24 20.84 2.18 -4.53
CA SER A 24 22.22 2.43 -4.91
C SER A 24 23.18 1.63 -4.02
N GLY A 25 23.95 0.72 -4.62
CA GLY A 25 24.92 -0.15 -3.94
C GLY A 25 25.85 -0.88 -4.92
N VAL A 26 26.76 -1.73 -4.40
CA VAL A 26 27.66 -2.56 -5.24
C VAL A 26 26.89 -3.67 -5.98
N THR A 27 25.74 -4.08 -5.43
CA THR A 27 24.70 -4.88 -6.09
C THR A 27 23.42 -4.05 -6.12
N SER A 28 22.77 -3.97 -7.27
CA SER A 28 21.46 -3.33 -7.39
C SER A 28 20.39 -4.27 -6.83
N ASP A 29 20.00 -4.05 -5.58
CA ASP A 29 18.89 -4.77 -4.97
C ASP A 29 17.57 -4.05 -5.31
N VAL A 30 16.54 -4.83 -5.65
CA VAL A 30 15.18 -4.34 -5.93
C VAL A 30 14.26 -4.78 -4.80
N ALA A 31 13.57 -3.84 -4.17
CA ALA A 31 12.47 -4.09 -3.26
C ALA A 31 11.14 -3.87 -3.96
N GLU A 32 10.29 -4.89 -3.89
CA GLU A 32 8.89 -4.78 -4.26
C GLU A 32 8.02 -4.80 -3.00
N PHE A 33 7.12 -3.83 -2.90
CA PHE A 33 6.01 -3.90 -1.95
C PHE A 33 4.71 -3.51 -2.63
N GLY A 34 3.59 -3.97 -2.09
CA GLY A 34 2.31 -3.72 -2.73
C GLY A 34 1.15 -3.58 -1.75
N CYS A 35 0.06 -3.01 -2.28
CA CYS A 35 -1.19 -2.86 -1.58
C CYS A 35 -2.37 -3.16 -2.51
N ALA A 36 -3.50 -3.45 -1.90
CA ALA A 36 -4.76 -3.74 -2.57
C ALA A 36 -5.73 -2.59 -2.32
N PHE A 37 -6.49 -2.23 -3.34
CA PHE A 37 -7.51 -1.19 -3.25
C PHE A 37 -8.69 -1.49 -4.16
N LYS A 38 -9.81 -0.87 -3.84
CA LYS A 38 -11.02 -0.94 -4.65
C LYS A 38 -11.39 0.46 -5.08
N ILE A 39 -11.91 0.60 -6.28
CA ILE A 39 -12.47 1.87 -6.70
C ILE A 39 -13.97 1.80 -6.45
N LEU A 40 -14.45 2.75 -5.65
CA LEU A 40 -15.86 2.92 -5.34
C LEU A 40 -16.36 4.19 -6.00
N ASP A 41 -17.67 4.27 -6.24
CA ASP A 41 -18.25 5.57 -6.56
C ASP A 41 -18.23 6.49 -5.32
N ILE A 42 -18.57 7.77 -5.49
CA ILE A 42 -18.63 8.76 -4.41
C ILE A 42 -19.70 8.47 -3.35
N SER A 43 -20.67 7.61 -3.67
CA SER A 43 -21.65 7.11 -2.69
C SER A 43 -21.10 5.94 -1.86
N GLY A 44 -19.92 5.42 -2.20
CA GLY A 44 -19.27 4.29 -1.54
C GLY A 44 -19.75 2.93 -2.05
N GLU A 45 -20.49 2.92 -3.16
CA GLU A 45 -21.01 1.71 -3.79
C GLU A 45 -20.03 1.20 -4.86
N ASP A 46 -20.17 -0.08 -5.20
CA ASP A 46 -19.40 -0.66 -6.30
C ASP A 46 -19.80 -0.01 -7.63
N PRO A 47 -18.85 0.26 -8.54
CA PRO A 47 -19.19 0.73 -9.87
C PRO A 47 -20.16 -0.23 -10.53
N VAL A 48 -21.36 0.27 -10.83
CA VAL A 48 -22.48 -0.52 -11.36
C VAL A 48 -22.27 -0.91 -12.83
N THR A 49 -21.26 -0.33 -13.48
CA THR A 49 -21.04 -0.48 -14.92
C THR A 49 -19.86 -1.42 -15.22
N PRO A 50 -20.05 -2.48 -16.02
CA PRO A 50 -18.94 -3.26 -16.58
C PRO A 50 -17.95 -2.34 -17.29
N MET A 51 -16.68 -2.40 -16.90
CA MET A 51 -15.60 -1.71 -17.60
C MET A 51 -15.05 -2.60 -18.72
N SER A 52 -14.72 -2.02 -19.88
CA SER A 52 -13.92 -2.71 -20.89
C SER A 52 -12.46 -2.80 -20.45
N GLU A 53 -11.70 -3.75 -21.00
CA GLU A 53 -10.26 -3.88 -20.71
C GLU A 53 -9.48 -2.59 -21.04
N SER A 54 -9.86 -1.88 -22.10
CA SER A 54 -9.26 -0.59 -22.46
C SER A 54 -9.46 0.48 -21.38
N VAL A 55 -10.67 0.57 -20.81
CA VAL A 55 -10.98 1.49 -19.71
C VAL A 55 -10.22 1.06 -18.45
N MET A 56 -10.18 -0.24 -18.14
CA MET A 56 -9.38 -0.74 -17.01
C MET A 56 -7.89 -0.40 -17.15
N LEU A 57 -7.35 -0.46 -18.37
CA LEU A 57 -5.95 -0.11 -18.64
C LEU A 57 -5.71 1.39 -18.48
N GLU A 58 -6.59 2.26 -18.97
CA GLU A 58 -6.54 3.71 -18.74
C GLU A 58 -6.54 4.03 -17.24
N TRP A 59 -7.44 3.39 -16.48
CA TRP A 59 -7.51 3.50 -15.03
C TRP A 59 -6.21 3.05 -14.35
N CYS A 60 -5.64 1.90 -14.77
CA CYS A 60 -4.37 1.42 -14.23
C CYS A 60 -3.23 2.40 -14.50
N ASN A 61 -3.18 3.03 -15.69
CA ASN A 61 -2.16 4.02 -16.02
C ASN A 61 -2.27 5.26 -15.12
N ALA A 62 -3.47 5.80 -14.98
CA ALA A 62 -3.71 6.98 -14.15
C ALA A 62 -3.37 6.70 -12.68
N MET A 63 -3.78 5.55 -12.16
CA MET A 63 -3.52 5.12 -10.79
C MET A 63 -2.05 4.83 -10.51
N ALA A 64 -1.34 4.22 -11.47
CA ALA A 64 0.10 3.99 -11.35
C ALA A 64 0.86 5.32 -11.27
N LEU A 65 0.48 6.31 -12.09
CA LEU A 65 1.07 7.65 -12.06
C LEU A 65 0.76 8.38 -10.74
N ALA A 66 -0.51 8.39 -10.31
CA ALA A 66 -0.91 9.02 -9.05
C ALA A 66 -0.17 8.43 -7.84
N ALA A 67 -0.05 7.09 -7.77
CA ALA A 67 0.70 6.41 -6.72
C ALA A 67 2.19 6.71 -6.78
N TYR A 68 2.75 6.83 -7.98
CA TYR A 68 4.14 7.22 -8.20
C TYR A 68 4.40 8.66 -7.69
N ASP A 69 3.56 9.61 -8.08
CA ASP A 69 3.70 11.02 -7.70
C ASP A 69 3.48 11.23 -6.20
N ALA A 70 2.48 10.55 -5.61
CA ALA A 70 2.23 10.61 -4.17
C ALA A 70 3.37 10.00 -3.34
N TRP A 71 3.98 8.91 -3.82
CA TRP A 71 5.19 8.41 -3.17
C TRP A 71 6.30 9.45 -3.28
N ALA A 72 6.51 10.01 -4.48
CA ALA A 72 7.53 11.00 -4.78
C ALA A 72 7.42 12.29 -3.93
N SER A 73 6.21 12.70 -3.52
CA SER A 73 5.96 13.94 -2.79
C SER A 73 5.84 13.78 -1.28
N GLU A 74 5.24 12.68 -0.79
CA GLU A 74 4.79 12.59 0.62
C GLU A 74 5.76 11.86 1.54
N TRP A 75 6.59 10.95 1.01
CA TRP A 75 7.60 10.29 1.82
C TRP A 75 8.81 11.24 2.04
N THR A 76 9.51 11.14 3.17
CA THR A 76 10.83 11.79 3.32
C THR A 76 11.97 10.81 3.05
N ALA A 77 13.04 11.30 2.43
CA ALA A 77 14.25 10.52 2.21
C ALA A 77 15.02 10.23 3.52
N ASP A 78 14.77 10.99 4.60
CA ASP A 78 15.48 10.87 5.89
C ASP A 78 15.40 9.48 6.54
N TYR A 79 14.42 8.70 6.12
CA TYR A 79 14.16 7.35 6.59
C TYR A 79 15.00 6.27 5.93
N PHE A 80 15.63 6.56 4.81
CA PHE A 80 16.40 5.60 4.05
C PHE A 80 17.91 5.83 4.28
N PRO A 81 18.74 4.77 4.40
CA PRO A 81 20.17 4.87 4.67
C PRO A 81 21.02 4.98 3.40
N PHE A 82 20.38 4.90 2.24
CA PHE A 82 20.99 4.85 0.92
C PHE A 82 20.21 5.71 -0.05
N THR A 83 20.80 5.93 -1.22
CA THR A 83 20.05 6.50 -2.33
C THR A 83 19.05 5.46 -2.84
N LEU A 84 17.76 5.76 -2.70
CA LEU A 84 16.64 4.96 -3.19
C LEU A 84 16.15 5.56 -4.51
N PHE A 85 15.83 4.71 -5.48
CA PHE A 85 15.20 5.08 -6.73
C PHE A 85 13.85 4.38 -6.80
N LEU A 86 12.77 5.13 -6.99
CA LEU A 86 11.49 4.54 -7.34
C LEU A 86 11.49 4.25 -8.86
N ASP A 87 11.81 3.02 -9.23
CA ASP A 87 11.97 2.64 -10.64
C ASP A 87 10.63 2.64 -11.38
N ASN A 88 9.56 2.13 -10.75
CA ASN A 88 8.20 2.21 -11.28
C ASN A 88 7.16 1.82 -10.22
N VAL A 89 5.91 2.18 -10.48
CA VAL A 89 4.73 1.63 -9.81
C VAL A 89 3.93 0.83 -10.82
N ARG A 90 3.71 -0.46 -10.55
CA ARG A 90 2.84 -1.34 -11.32
C ARG A 90 1.43 -1.32 -10.75
N CYS A 91 0.44 -0.96 -11.55
CA CYS A 91 -0.98 -1.07 -11.22
C CYS A 91 -1.63 -2.17 -12.05
N GLY A 92 -2.31 -3.11 -11.41
CA GLY A 92 -2.98 -4.22 -12.10
C GLY A 92 -4.40 -4.46 -11.59
N PHE A 93 -5.33 -4.64 -12.52
CA PHE A 93 -6.71 -5.05 -12.29
C PHE A 93 -6.78 -6.58 -12.24
N ARG A 94 -7.36 -7.14 -11.19
CA ARG A 94 -7.49 -8.60 -10.99
C ARG A 94 -8.90 -9.06 -11.31
N GLY A 95 -8.99 -10.11 -12.13
CA GLY A 95 -10.23 -10.82 -12.41
C GLY A 95 -10.69 -11.64 -11.21
N THR A 96 -11.89 -12.21 -11.33
CA THR A 96 -12.48 -13.09 -10.30
C THR A 96 -11.73 -14.41 -10.14
N ASP A 97 -10.96 -14.81 -11.14
CA ASP A 97 -10.03 -15.93 -11.12
C ASP A 97 -8.67 -15.60 -10.47
N GLY A 98 -8.46 -14.34 -10.06
CA GLY A 98 -7.22 -13.84 -9.49
C GLY A 98 -6.13 -13.51 -10.52
N LEU A 99 -6.40 -13.71 -11.82
CA LEU A 99 -5.46 -13.35 -12.89
C LEU A 99 -5.50 -11.84 -13.17
N THR A 100 -4.40 -11.30 -13.66
CA THR A 100 -4.38 -9.89 -14.10
C THR A 100 -5.15 -9.76 -15.41
N VAL A 101 -6.13 -8.87 -15.46
CA VAL A 101 -6.95 -8.58 -16.65
C VAL A 101 -6.40 -7.38 -17.41
N ALA A 102 -5.93 -6.36 -16.69
CA ALA A 102 -5.28 -5.18 -17.26
C ALA A 102 -4.13 -4.76 -16.35
N GLU A 103 -3.05 -4.24 -16.92
CA GLU A 103 -1.86 -3.83 -16.17
C GLU A 103 -1.18 -2.64 -16.83
N ALA A 104 -0.75 -1.70 -16.00
CA ALA A 104 0.02 -0.53 -16.39
C ALA A 104 1.19 -0.29 -15.43
N TYR A 105 2.15 0.48 -15.91
CA TYR A 105 3.33 0.89 -15.17
C TYR A 105 3.42 2.41 -15.22
N SER A 106 3.77 3.02 -14.09
CA SER A 106 4.11 4.45 -14.08
C SER A 106 5.33 4.69 -14.98
N PRO A 107 5.48 5.90 -15.55
CA PRO A 107 6.73 6.28 -16.20
C PRO A 107 7.84 6.14 -15.17
N GLY A 108 8.73 5.17 -15.38
CA GLY A 108 9.88 5.01 -14.53
C GLY A 108 10.76 6.24 -14.64
N SER A 109 11.26 6.73 -13.53
CA SER A 109 12.26 7.79 -13.57
C SER A 109 13.27 7.61 -12.47
N ASP A 110 14.45 8.19 -12.65
CA ASP A 110 15.44 8.29 -11.59
C ASP A 110 15.02 9.38 -10.59
N VAL A 111 13.81 9.34 -10.04
CA VAL A 111 13.50 10.16 -8.85
C VAL A 111 14.42 9.63 -7.75
N VAL A 112 15.44 10.42 -7.47
CA VAL A 112 16.52 10.08 -6.56
C VAL A 112 16.15 10.54 -5.16
N TRP A 113 15.91 9.57 -4.30
CA TRP A 113 15.70 9.81 -2.88
C TRP A 113 17.05 9.71 -2.19
N HIS A 114 17.61 10.84 -1.81
CA HIS A 114 18.87 10.86 -1.06
C HIS A 114 18.59 10.56 0.41
N GLY A 115 18.70 9.28 0.77
CA GLY A 115 18.78 8.88 2.17
C GLY A 115 20.01 9.48 2.88
N GLY A 116 19.98 9.46 4.21
CA GLY A 116 21.11 9.88 5.04
C GLY A 116 22.29 8.90 4.98
N THR A 117 23.48 9.34 5.40
CA THR A 117 24.62 8.43 5.58
C THR A 117 24.40 7.57 6.83
N GLY A 118 24.10 6.28 6.67
CA GLY A 118 23.85 5.38 7.80
C GLY A 118 23.93 3.91 7.46
N TYR A 119 23.91 3.05 8.48
CA TYR A 119 23.78 1.61 8.29
C TYR A 119 22.32 1.25 7.97
N ALA A 120 22.14 0.34 7.01
CA ALA A 120 20.83 -0.22 6.68
C ALA A 120 20.44 -1.36 7.62
N LEU A 121 19.14 -1.56 7.78
CA LEU A 121 18.53 -2.42 8.78
C LEU A 121 18.37 -3.92 8.45
N PRO A 122 19.28 -4.70 7.87
CA PRO A 122 18.89 -5.88 7.06
C PRO A 122 17.46 -5.95 6.46
N TRP A 123 17.34 -6.36 5.19
CA TRP A 123 16.06 -6.66 4.52
C TRP A 123 15.03 -7.49 5.32
N GLN A 124 15.50 -8.40 6.16
CA GLN A 124 14.63 -9.22 7.00
C GLN A 124 13.89 -8.38 8.08
N SER A 125 14.32 -7.16 8.35
CA SER A 125 13.74 -6.24 9.33
C SER A 125 12.70 -5.28 8.74
N ALA A 126 12.15 -5.58 7.56
CA ALA A 126 11.15 -4.76 6.90
C ALA A 126 10.08 -4.27 7.89
N LEU A 127 9.86 -2.96 7.90
CA LEU A 127 8.80 -2.35 8.70
C LEU A 127 7.45 -2.68 8.08
N VAL A 128 6.47 -2.86 8.96
CA VAL A 128 5.15 -3.32 8.57
C VAL A 128 4.11 -2.33 9.05
N ILE A 129 3.38 -1.73 8.10
CA ILE A 129 2.12 -1.07 8.38
C ILE A 129 1.03 -2.14 8.29
N SER A 130 0.41 -2.46 9.42
CA SER A 130 -0.73 -3.36 9.47
C SER A 130 -2.00 -2.59 9.14
N ASN A 131 -2.77 -3.12 8.19
CA ASN A 131 -4.06 -2.58 7.76
C ASN A 131 -5.18 -3.37 8.45
N TYR A 132 -6.19 -2.69 8.99
CA TYR A 132 -7.31 -3.32 9.68
C TYR A 132 -8.66 -2.82 9.14
N GLY A 133 -9.55 -3.76 8.80
CA GLY A 133 -10.95 -3.46 8.47
C GLY A 133 -11.88 -3.37 9.68
N TYR A 134 -11.31 -3.36 10.89
CA TYR A 134 -11.98 -3.34 12.18
C TYR A 134 -11.12 -2.59 13.21
N THR A 135 -11.69 -2.18 14.34
CA THR A 135 -10.94 -1.48 15.40
C THR A 135 -9.89 -2.40 16.04
N PRO A 136 -8.58 -2.08 15.95
CA PRO A 136 -7.54 -2.91 16.54
C PRO A 136 -7.71 -3.03 18.06
N GLY A 137 -7.62 -4.25 18.58
CA GLY A 137 -7.79 -4.53 20.02
C GLY A 137 -9.23 -4.82 20.45
N ALA A 138 -10.22 -4.52 19.61
CA ALA A 138 -11.60 -4.95 19.81
C ALA A 138 -11.83 -6.38 19.30
N PHE A 139 -12.85 -7.06 19.83
CA PHE A 139 -13.32 -8.32 19.28
C PHE A 139 -14.05 -8.06 17.96
N ASP A 140 -13.66 -8.77 16.91
CA ASP A 140 -14.34 -8.75 15.61
C ASP A 140 -14.44 -10.19 15.05
N ALA A 141 -15.66 -10.56 14.64
CA ALA A 141 -15.88 -11.85 14.02
C ALA A 141 -15.20 -11.89 12.64
N GLY A 142 -14.25 -12.81 12.48
CA GLY A 142 -13.45 -12.91 11.25
C GLY A 142 -12.26 -11.96 11.19
N ALA A 143 -11.84 -11.35 12.31
CA ALA A 143 -10.70 -10.42 12.40
C ALA A 143 -9.45 -10.83 11.58
N ARG A 144 -9.11 -12.13 11.55
CA ARG A 144 -7.95 -12.64 10.79
C ARG A 144 -8.04 -12.39 9.28
N ARG A 145 -9.25 -12.35 8.72
CA ARG A 145 -9.52 -12.14 7.29
C ARG A 145 -9.61 -10.66 6.91
N LYS A 146 -9.80 -9.81 7.92
CA LYS A 146 -9.91 -8.34 7.82
C LYS A 146 -8.63 -7.64 8.27
N ARG A 147 -7.48 -8.34 8.19
CA ARG A 147 -6.16 -7.80 8.53
C ARG A 147 -5.18 -8.01 7.37
N GLY A 148 -4.57 -6.94 6.92
CA GLY A 148 -3.52 -6.92 5.91
C GLY A 148 -2.19 -6.37 6.45
N ARG A 149 -1.16 -6.40 5.61
CA ARG A 149 0.17 -5.84 5.91
C ARG A 149 0.75 -5.22 4.64
N SER A 150 1.21 -3.99 4.74
CA SER A 150 2.08 -3.34 3.75
C SER A 150 3.49 -3.38 4.31
N TYR A 151 4.41 -4.03 3.59
CA TYR A 151 5.83 -4.02 3.92
C TYR A 151 6.45 -2.79 3.28
N LEU A 152 7.28 -2.07 4.01
CA LEU A 152 7.98 -0.90 3.49
C LEU A 152 9.43 -1.27 3.13
N PRO A 153 10.13 -0.48 2.29
CA PRO A 153 11.55 -0.69 2.00
C PRO A 153 12.42 -0.65 3.26
N GLU A 154 13.69 -1.01 3.12
CA GLU A 154 14.62 -1.02 4.26
C GLU A 154 14.95 0.40 4.73
N PHE A 155 14.86 0.63 6.05
CA PHE A 155 15.06 1.93 6.68
C PHE A 155 16.47 2.07 7.26
N ALA A 156 16.86 3.31 7.57
CA ALA A 156 18.09 3.62 8.27
C ALA A 156 18.04 3.13 9.72
N SER A 157 19.17 2.68 10.26
CA SER A 157 19.26 2.27 11.68
C SER A 157 18.94 3.39 12.68
N THR A 158 18.93 4.65 12.23
CA THR A 158 18.61 5.84 13.02
C THR A 158 17.15 5.93 13.45
N ILE A 159 16.24 5.16 12.82
CA ILE A 159 14.83 5.09 13.23
C ILE A 159 14.63 4.36 14.56
N LEU A 160 15.64 3.59 15.01
CA LEU A 160 15.58 2.82 16.24
C LEU A 160 15.66 3.76 17.45
N SER A 161 14.97 3.42 18.54
CA SER A 161 15.03 4.15 19.81
C SER A 161 16.44 4.17 20.42
N GLY A 162 17.25 3.17 20.06
CA GLY A 162 18.63 2.99 20.50
C GLY A 162 19.33 1.93 19.64
N VAL A 163 20.67 1.98 19.60
CA VAL A 163 21.48 1.04 18.82
C VAL A 163 21.29 -0.37 19.39
N GLY A 164 20.71 -1.27 18.60
CA GLY A 164 20.54 -2.69 18.95
C GLY A 164 19.26 -3.05 19.72
N ASP A 165 18.42 -2.06 20.08
CA ASP A 165 17.20 -2.30 20.86
C ASP A 165 16.12 -3.06 20.06
N GLY A 166 16.19 -3.00 18.73
CA GLY A 166 15.22 -3.61 17.83
C GLY A 166 13.82 -2.99 17.91
N ALA A 167 13.71 -1.84 18.58
CA ALA A 167 12.51 -1.05 18.74
C ALA A 167 12.65 0.32 18.05
N LEU A 168 11.55 0.80 17.50
CA LEU A 168 11.41 2.07 16.82
C LEU A 168 11.07 3.17 17.82
N SER A 169 11.58 4.37 17.58
CA SER A 169 11.15 5.55 18.34
C SER A 169 9.64 5.79 18.15
N PRO A 170 8.86 6.07 19.21
CA PRO A 170 7.43 6.38 19.09
C PRO A 170 7.14 7.55 18.15
N ALA A 171 8.01 8.58 18.12
CA ALA A 171 7.88 9.72 17.22
C ALA A 171 8.00 9.29 15.75
N GLN A 172 9.00 8.46 15.45
CA GLN A 172 9.23 7.91 14.11
C GLN A 172 8.04 7.06 13.65
N VAL A 173 7.47 6.25 14.54
CA VAL A 173 6.26 5.46 14.25
C VAL A 173 5.06 6.34 13.89
N THR A 174 4.85 7.44 14.62
CA THR A 174 3.79 8.41 14.32
C THR A 174 4.03 9.09 12.97
N ASP A 175 5.24 9.57 12.71
CA ASP A 175 5.56 10.28 11.47
C ASP A 175 5.39 9.36 10.24
N MET A 176 5.80 8.09 10.33
CA MET A 176 5.59 7.10 9.27
C MET A 176 4.11 6.83 9.00
N LEU A 177 3.28 6.75 10.04
CA LEU A 177 1.83 6.58 9.86
C LEU A 177 1.20 7.81 9.18
N ASN A 178 1.65 9.01 9.53
CA ASN A 178 1.17 10.25 8.92
C ASN A 178 1.60 10.37 7.45
N GLN A 179 2.83 10.03 7.10
CA GLN A 179 3.28 10.03 5.70
C GLN A 179 2.55 8.98 4.86
N TRP A 180 2.30 7.80 5.44
CA TRP A 180 1.48 6.80 4.78
C TRP A 180 0.04 7.31 4.57
N ASP A 181 -0.54 8.06 5.51
CA ASP A 181 -1.82 8.74 5.31
C ASP A 181 -1.78 9.74 4.19
N GLN A 182 -0.83 10.67 4.24
CA GLN A 182 -0.67 11.73 3.26
C GLN A 182 -0.52 11.16 1.85
N MET A 183 0.25 10.09 1.68
CA MET A 183 0.35 9.37 0.41
C MET A 183 -1.02 8.88 -0.07
N TRP A 184 -1.82 8.23 0.79
CA TRP A 184 -3.17 7.79 0.41
C TRP A 184 -4.14 8.94 0.15
N GLN A 185 -4.04 10.06 0.88
CA GLN A 185 -4.86 11.24 0.63
C GLN A 185 -4.48 11.90 -0.70
N ALA A 186 -3.19 11.98 -1.02
CA ALA A 186 -2.69 12.49 -2.30
C ALA A 186 -3.20 11.64 -3.47
N ILE A 187 -3.21 10.30 -3.33
CA ILE A 187 -3.75 9.43 -4.38
C ILE A 187 -5.28 9.60 -4.52
N ARG A 188 -6.01 9.74 -3.41
CA ARG A 188 -7.47 10.00 -3.47
C ARG A 188 -7.81 11.35 -4.08
N GLY A 189 -6.96 12.36 -3.86
CA GLY A 189 -7.13 13.72 -4.36
C GLY A 189 -6.44 13.99 -5.69
N ALA A 190 -5.81 12.97 -6.31
CA ALA A 190 -5.14 13.12 -7.59
C ALA A 190 -6.14 13.48 -8.69
N ASP A 191 -5.68 14.28 -9.64
CA ASP A 191 -6.46 14.59 -10.83
C ASP A 191 -6.34 13.46 -11.84
N TYR A 192 -7.48 12.93 -12.26
CA TYR A 192 -7.57 11.80 -13.17
C TYR A 192 -8.05 12.21 -14.56
N ASP A 193 -7.96 13.51 -14.94
CA ASP A 193 -8.38 14.13 -16.22
C ASP A 193 -8.32 13.24 -17.49
N SER A 194 -7.30 12.38 -17.62
CA SER A 194 -7.17 11.44 -18.76
C SER A 194 -8.18 10.29 -18.78
N VAL A 195 -8.97 10.14 -17.72
CA VAL A 195 -9.87 9.03 -17.45
C VAL A 195 -11.14 9.61 -16.80
N ASP A 196 -12.33 9.20 -17.25
CA ASP A 196 -13.60 9.62 -16.61
C ASP A 196 -13.77 8.92 -15.25
N MET A 197 -12.98 9.39 -14.27
CA MET A 197 -13.03 8.98 -12.87
C MET A 197 -13.84 9.96 -12.02
N ALA A 198 -14.54 10.90 -12.66
CA ALA A 198 -15.39 11.86 -11.97
C ALA A 198 -16.46 11.10 -11.16
N GLY A 199 -16.38 11.21 -9.84
CA GLY A 199 -17.29 10.48 -8.96
C GLY A 199 -16.79 9.09 -8.54
N TYR A 200 -15.52 8.77 -8.72
CA TYR A 200 -14.90 7.54 -8.21
C TYR A 200 -13.73 7.85 -7.26
N LEU A 201 -13.54 7.01 -6.24
CA LEU A 201 -12.50 7.17 -5.22
C LEU A 201 -11.75 5.85 -4.98
N PRO A 202 -10.40 5.86 -5.00
CA PRO A 202 -9.60 4.70 -4.63
C PRO A 202 -9.63 4.52 -3.10
N LEU A 203 -10.16 3.38 -2.65
CA LEU A 203 -10.24 3.01 -1.24
C LEU A 203 -9.23 1.90 -0.92
N PRO A 204 -8.27 2.13 0.00
CA PRO A 204 -7.36 1.06 0.44
C PRO A 204 -8.15 -0.04 1.16
N GLY A 205 -7.78 -1.29 0.95
CA GLY A 205 -8.46 -2.39 1.64
C GLY A 205 -7.71 -3.70 1.68
N ILE A 206 -8.39 -4.67 2.26
CA ILE A 206 -7.85 -5.99 2.59
C ILE A 206 -8.68 -7.00 1.85
N VAL A 207 -8.00 -7.86 1.10
CA VAL A 207 -8.64 -8.91 0.34
C VAL A 207 -8.35 -10.23 1.01
N SER A 208 -9.41 -10.91 1.42
CA SER A 208 -9.28 -12.27 1.93
C SER A 208 -9.15 -13.23 0.75
N PRO A 209 -8.03 -13.96 0.59
CA PRO A 209 -7.91 -14.98 -0.45
C PRO A 209 -8.86 -16.16 -0.21
N THR A 210 -9.38 -16.33 1.00
CA THR A 210 -10.32 -17.40 1.36
C THR A 210 -11.76 -17.07 0.98
N ASP A 211 -12.12 -15.79 1.05
CA ASP A 211 -13.53 -15.37 0.96
C ASP A 211 -13.77 -14.56 -0.32
N HIS A 212 -12.69 -14.22 -1.04
CA HIS A 212 -12.65 -13.25 -2.13
C HIS A 212 -13.33 -11.91 -1.77
N ALA A 213 -13.44 -11.62 -0.47
CA ALA A 213 -14.11 -10.46 0.07
C ALA A 213 -13.10 -9.31 0.27
N PHE A 214 -13.55 -8.12 -0.06
CA PHE A 214 -12.84 -6.87 0.19
C PHE A 214 -13.33 -6.21 1.48
N TRP A 215 -12.40 -5.78 2.33
CA TRP A 215 -12.68 -5.03 3.54
C TRP A 215 -11.96 -3.68 3.48
N PRO A 216 -12.70 -2.56 3.45
CA PRO A 216 -12.10 -1.23 3.57
C PRO A 216 -11.15 -1.13 4.76
N THR A 217 -10.00 -0.49 4.55
CA THR A 217 -9.08 -0.22 5.66
C THR A 217 -9.65 0.90 6.52
N LYS A 218 -9.95 0.59 7.77
CA LYS A 218 -10.45 1.54 8.77
C LYS A 218 -9.33 2.10 9.65
N TYR A 219 -8.32 1.28 9.93
CA TYR A 219 -7.18 1.67 10.75
C TYR A 219 -5.87 1.21 10.13
N TRP A 220 -4.87 2.07 10.20
CA TRP A 220 -3.47 1.69 10.06
C TRP A 220 -2.83 1.57 11.43
N ARG A 221 -1.89 0.65 11.54
CA ARG A 221 -1.11 0.45 12.76
C ARG A 221 0.32 0.14 12.39
N CYS A 222 1.23 0.82 13.06
CA CYS A 222 2.66 0.52 13.01
C CYS A 222 3.09 0.10 14.42
N ASP A 223 3.68 -1.09 14.52
CA ASP A 223 4.20 -1.61 15.78
C ASP A 223 5.58 -1.00 16.05
N GLN A 224 5.90 -0.71 17.30
CA GLN A 224 7.23 -0.21 17.67
C GLN A 224 8.32 -1.28 17.59
N ILE A 225 7.97 -2.55 17.34
CA ILE A 225 8.94 -3.65 17.25
C ILE A 225 8.95 -4.18 15.82
N ILE A 226 10.15 -4.32 15.26
CA ILE A 226 10.38 -4.93 13.96
C ILE A 226 9.76 -6.33 13.90
N ASP A 227 9.13 -6.69 12.78
CA ASP A 227 8.33 -7.94 12.68
C ASP A 227 9.16 -9.20 12.97
N THR A 228 10.44 -9.25 12.56
CA THR A 228 11.32 -10.39 12.89
C THR A 228 11.62 -10.51 14.37
N GLN A 229 11.80 -9.40 15.08
CA GLN A 229 11.99 -9.42 16.53
C GLN A 229 10.71 -9.83 17.25
N ARG A 230 9.55 -9.36 16.78
CA ARG A 230 8.24 -9.81 17.30
C ARG A 230 8.07 -11.33 17.17
N ARG A 231 8.41 -11.91 16.01
CA ARG A 231 8.35 -13.36 15.79
C ARG A 231 9.32 -14.13 16.68
N ARG A 232 10.51 -13.59 16.96
CA ARG A 232 11.51 -14.21 17.84
C ARG A 232 11.14 -14.13 19.32
N ARG A 233 10.54 -13.02 19.77
CA ARG A 233 10.24 -12.80 21.20
C ARG A 233 8.95 -13.43 21.69
N ASN A 234 8.10 -13.93 20.80
CA ASN A 234 6.91 -14.78 21.02
C ASN A 234 5.88 -14.39 22.11
N ARG A 235 6.08 -13.37 22.96
CA ARG A 235 5.22 -13.08 24.14
C ARG A 235 5.22 -11.64 24.67
N GLU A 236 5.92 -10.68 24.07
CA GLU A 236 5.88 -9.29 24.55
C GLU A 236 4.69 -8.53 23.96
N VAL A 237 3.86 -7.93 24.83
CA VAL A 237 2.82 -6.97 24.43
C VAL A 237 3.55 -5.71 23.96
N SER A 238 3.67 -5.54 22.65
CA SER A 238 4.34 -4.38 22.06
C SER A 238 3.45 -3.14 22.14
N ALA A 239 4.03 -2.00 22.50
CA ALA A 239 3.40 -0.72 22.27
C ALA A 239 3.23 -0.47 20.75
N TYR A 240 2.15 0.22 20.38
CA TYR A 240 1.78 0.48 19.01
C TYR A 240 1.08 1.83 18.89
N GLN A 241 1.17 2.42 17.70
CA GLN A 241 0.35 3.56 17.30
C GLN A 241 -0.70 3.09 16.28
N SER A 242 -1.90 3.63 16.37
CA SER A 242 -2.97 3.39 15.41
C SER A 242 -3.51 4.71 14.88
N LEU A 243 -3.76 4.80 13.58
CA LEU A 243 -4.38 5.93 12.91
C LEU A 243 -5.70 5.47 12.29
N GLU A 244 -6.77 6.22 12.50
CA GLU A 244 -8.06 6.01 11.83
C GLU A 244 -8.03 6.62 10.43
N VAL A 245 -8.43 5.85 9.44
CA VAL A 245 -8.24 6.14 8.00
C VAL A 245 -9.55 6.60 7.34
N LEU A 246 -10.66 6.13 7.88
CA LEU A 246 -12.01 6.47 7.46
C LEU A 246 -12.74 6.93 8.70
N SER A 247 -12.63 8.22 9.03
CA SER A 247 -13.54 8.83 9.99
C SER A 247 -14.95 8.72 9.41
N SER A 248 -15.90 8.23 10.19
CA SER A 248 -17.32 8.21 9.81
C SER A 248 -17.74 9.57 9.25
N THR A 249 -17.96 9.63 7.93
CA THR A 249 -18.84 10.61 7.30
C THR A 249 -20.26 10.38 7.74
#